data_AF-A0A970LF66-F1
#
_entry.id   AF-A0A970LF66-F1
#
_cell.length_a   1.000
_cell.length_b   1.000
_cell.length_c   1.000
_cell.angle_alpha   90.00
_cell.angle_beta   90.00
_cell.angle_gamma   90.00
#
_symmetry.space_group_name_H-M   'P 1'
#
loop_
_entity.id
_entity.type
_entity.pdbx_description
1 polymer ?
#
loop_
_entity_poly.entity_id
_entity_poly.type
_entity_poly.pdbx_seq_one_letter_code
_entity_poly.pdbx_strand_id
1 'polypeptide(L)'
;MRMYFTEIKRNLARHPTYFLLMLMVFVLVQSMLVLMWLDARYAYVEYRQMKSSAHANSIYHIQIDMNNSDEQYYLTSDEALRAAVGYRESLETLPGMIPFEAQLTSLRTTEDTIRMPGGFVFGYEDGQPLPSGVDQYRSGLSGMRVTANTLELFHLKLLSGRFLSEDSYLYEAGKPVEAVLGYAYREFFQVGDTIRIQAAEPIELLVVGILTDSCTLPTALFGPGSMDRLILIPSYREMISCVSHKGDTTEYMRELYMNKMNPYLLLTDNLVDPSNVLTGIIARMGFGALRLTPLVRAGLETLRSASRQNLSLTFGLIILAFGVSLFAVATLVGVKLRTELRAYAIYVSTGSKLSRIAGFLAAEIGILIVPSACISLALLRPAFPYGYHLPFLLPRLASVCGLVFLAGWLPAFREITKLNVASLM
;
A
#
# COMPACT_ATOMS: atom_id res chain seq x y z
N MET A 1 -22.04 35.43 25.44
CA MET A 1 -22.10 33.94 25.44
C MET A 1 -23.40 33.37 26.01
N ARG A 2 -23.86 33.74 27.22
CA ARG A 2 -25.11 33.21 27.79
C ARG A 2 -26.33 33.32 26.86
N MET A 3 -26.48 34.46 26.18
CA MET A 3 -27.56 34.70 25.22
C MET A 3 -27.57 33.70 24.04
N TYR A 4 -26.40 33.34 23.50
CA TYR A 4 -26.30 32.35 22.41
C TYR A 4 -26.77 30.97 22.87
N PHE A 5 -26.32 30.52 24.04
CA PHE A 5 -26.69 29.22 24.60
C PHE A 5 -28.17 29.12 24.96
N THR A 6 -28.77 30.16 25.54
CA THR A 6 -30.21 30.16 25.85
C THR A 6 -31.05 30.07 24.58
N GLU A 7 -30.61 30.72 23.51
CA GLU A 7 -31.34 30.76 22.26
C GLU A 7 -31.19 29.45 21.47
N ILE A 8 -29.98 28.88 21.44
CA ILE A 8 -29.75 27.53 20.86
C ILE A 8 -30.59 26.49 21.61
N LYS A 9 -30.60 26.54 22.94
CA LYS A 9 -31.41 25.62 23.78
C LYS A 9 -32.90 25.77 23.48
N ARG A 10 -33.38 27.01 23.31
CA ARG A 10 -34.78 27.29 22.94
C ARG A 10 -35.12 26.72 21.58
N ASN A 11 -34.27 26.95 20.58
CA ASN A 11 -34.46 26.41 19.23
C ASN A 11 -34.47 24.87 19.21
N LEU A 12 -33.52 24.26 19.92
CA LEU A 12 -33.41 22.80 20.02
C LEU A 12 -34.67 22.18 20.63
N ALA A 13 -35.21 22.80 21.68
CA ALA A 13 -36.44 22.33 22.33
C ALA A 13 -37.69 22.51 21.45
N ARG A 14 -37.72 23.57 20.63
CA ARG A 14 -38.87 23.90 19.78
C ARG A 14 -38.95 23.04 18.51
N HIS A 15 -37.80 22.66 17.95
CA HIS A 15 -37.73 21.97 16.65
C HIS A 15 -36.85 20.70 16.69
N PRO A 16 -37.09 19.74 17.61
CA PRO A 16 -36.20 18.59 17.81
C PRO A 16 -36.04 17.71 16.57
N THR A 17 -37.11 17.55 15.78
CA THR A 17 -37.11 16.76 14.54
C THR A 17 -36.17 17.33 13.49
N TYR A 18 -36.12 18.66 13.36
CA TYR A 18 -35.23 19.33 12.42
C TYR A 18 -33.75 19.16 12.81
N PHE A 19 -33.44 19.31 14.09
CA PHE A 19 -32.08 19.10 14.59
C PHE A 19 -31.61 17.66 14.42
N LEU A 20 -32.50 16.69 14.68
CA LEU A 20 -32.22 15.28 14.44
C LEU A 20 -31.99 14.99 12.95
N LEU A 21 -32.80 15.58 12.06
CA LEU A 21 -32.64 15.43 10.61
C LEU A 21 -31.32 16.04 10.12
N MET A 22 -30.97 17.26 10.57
CA MET A 22 -29.68 17.88 10.23
C MET A 22 -28.50 17.06 10.76
N LEU A 23 -28.60 16.55 11.99
CA LEU A 23 -27.56 15.71 12.57
C LEU A 23 -27.36 14.45 11.72
N MET A 24 -28.44 13.77 11.35
CA MET A 24 -28.39 12.57 10.50
C MET A 24 -27.77 12.89 9.13
N VAL A 25 -28.17 13.99 8.50
CA VAL A 25 -27.59 14.43 7.22
C VAL A 25 -26.10 14.74 7.38
N PHE A 26 -25.69 15.48 8.41
CA PHE A 26 -24.27 15.74 8.65
C PHE A 26 -23.45 14.48 8.88
N VAL A 27 -23.97 13.53 9.67
CA VAL A 27 -23.31 12.23 9.88
C VAL A 27 -23.12 11.51 8.56
N LEU A 28 -24.18 11.41 7.76
CA LEU A 28 -24.15 10.69 6.50
C LEU A 28 -23.18 11.34 5.50
N VAL A 29 -23.25 12.67 5.36
CA VAL A 29 -22.36 13.43 4.46
C VAL A 29 -20.90 13.35 4.89
N GLN A 30 -20.60 13.49 6.19
CA GLN A 30 -19.24 13.39 6.71
C GLN A 30 -18.67 11.98 6.52
N SER A 31 -19.44 10.94 6.84
CA SER A 31 -19.02 9.54 6.68
C SER A 31 -18.78 9.20 5.21
N MET A 32 -19.72 9.57 4.31
CA MET A 32 -19.56 9.34 2.88
C MET A 32 -18.33 10.03 2.33
N LEU A 33 -18.11 11.31 2.67
CA LEU A 33 -16.97 12.06 2.14
C LEU A 33 -15.63 11.50 2.57
N VAL A 34 -15.53 11.03 3.80
CA VAL A 34 -14.32 10.36 4.27
C VAL A 34 -14.11 9.05 3.51
N LEU A 35 -15.13 8.21 3.37
CA LEU A 35 -15.04 6.94 2.61
C LEU A 35 -14.63 7.19 1.16
N MET A 36 -15.26 8.14 0.49
CA MET A 36 -14.97 8.50 -0.90
C MET A 36 -13.53 8.99 -1.08
N TRP A 37 -13.00 9.73 -0.10
CA TRP A 37 -11.62 10.15 -0.10
C TRP A 37 -10.65 8.96 0.09
N LEU A 38 -11.01 8.00 0.95
CA LEU A 38 -10.22 6.78 1.14
C LEU A 38 -10.20 5.94 -0.15
N ASP A 39 -11.35 5.73 -0.77
CA ASP A 39 -11.47 5.00 -2.04
C ASP A 39 -10.68 5.68 -3.16
N ALA A 40 -10.81 7.01 -3.31
CA ALA A 40 -10.06 7.78 -4.29
C ALA A 40 -8.54 7.67 -4.08
N ARG A 41 -8.09 7.66 -2.82
CA ARG A 41 -6.66 7.49 -2.49
C ARG A 41 -6.19 6.08 -2.80
N TYR A 42 -6.95 5.06 -2.41
CA TYR A 42 -6.63 3.66 -2.70
C TYR A 42 -6.48 3.46 -4.20
N ALA A 43 -7.47 3.91 -4.97
CA ALA A 43 -7.46 3.78 -6.41
C ALA A 43 -6.36 4.61 -7.09
N TYR A 44 -5.96 5.75 -6.50
CA TYR A 44 -4.79 6.52 -6.96
C TYR A 44 -3.46 5.81 -6.69
N VAL A 45 -3.31 5.19 -5.52
CA VAL A 45 -2.10 4.41 -5.16
C VAL A 45 -1.98 3.21 -6.10
N GLU A 46 -3.06 2.46 -6.29
CA GLU A 46 -3.12 1.33 -7.20
C GLU A 46 -2.79 1.76 -8.65
N TYR A 47 -3.35 2.88 -9.12
CA TYR A 47 -3.01 3.44 -10.44
C TYR A 47 -1.53 3.83 -10.55
N ARG A 48 -0.95 4.43 -9.51
CA ARG A 48 0.47 4.80 -9.49
C ARG A 48 1.36 3.56 -9.53
N GLN A 49 1.00 2.52 -8.77
CA GLN A 49 1.66 1.23 -8.76
C GLN A 49 1.59 0.55 -10.14
N MET A 50 0.41 0.52 -10.77
CA MET A 50 0.27 0.03 -12.14
C MET A 50 1.12 0.83 -13.15
N LYS A 51 1.22 2.15 -12.98
CA LYS A 51 2.03 3.02 -13.85
C LYS A 51 3.53 2.79 -13.67
N SER A 52 4.02 2.54 -12.46
CA SER A 52 5.43 2.25 -12.19
C SER A 52 5.83 0.83 -12.63
N SER A 53 4.92 -0.14 -12.53
CA SER A 53 5.16 -1.51 -12.99
C SER A 53 5.08 -1.67 -14.52
N ALA A 54 4.51 -0.70 -15.24
CA ALA A 54 4.35 -0.72 -16.68
C ALA A 54 5.63 -0.35 -17.44
N HIS A 55 6.74 -1.03 -17.14
CA HIS A 55 7.73 -1.30 -18.18
C HIS A 55 7.03 -2.15 -19.26
N ALA A 56 7.37 -1.95 -20.54
CA ALA A 56 6.61 -2.43 -21.71
C ALA A 56 6.45 -3.96 -21.86
N ASN A 57 6.91 -4.72 -20.87
CA ASN A 57 7.17 -6.15 -20.90
C ASN A 57 6.27 -6.86 -19.88
N SER A 58 5.73 -8.00 -20.27
CA SER A 58 4.91 -8.81 -19.36
C SER A 58 5.79 -9.59 -18.38
N ILE A 59 5.43 -9.60 -17.10
CA ILE A 59 6.10 -10.37 -16.05
C ILE A 59 5.17 -11.46 -15.55
N TYR A 60 5.65 -12.69 -15.56
CA TYR A 60 4.97 -13.86 -15.01
C TYR A 60 5.75 -14.41 -13.82
N HIS A 61 5.04 -14.84 -12.79
CA HIS A 61 5.58 -15.70 -11.76
C HIS A 61 5.29 -17.15 -12.14
N ILE A 62 6.35 -17.95 -12.24
CA ILE A 62 6.27 -19.37 -12.51
C ILE A 62 6.19 -20.10 -11.17
N GLN A 63 5.17 -20.94 -11.01
CA GLN A 63 5.05 -21.83 -9.86
C GLN A 63 4.86 -23.25 -10.36
N ILE A 64 5.78 -24.13 -9.99
CA ILE A 64 5.63 -25.58 -10.16
C ILE A 64 4.92 -26.11 -8.93
N ASP A 65 3.72 -26.64 -9.11
CA ASP A 65 2.98 -27.26 -8.03
C ASP A 65 3.60 -28.63 -7.72
N MET A 66 4.19 -28.74 -6.53
CA MET A 66 4.76 -29.97 -5.98
C MET A 66 3.97 -30.37 -4.75
N ASN A 67 3.67 -31.67 -4.64
CA ASN A 67 3.19 -32.23 -3.38
C ASN A 67 4.38 -32.60 -2.48
N ASN A 68 4.12 -32.98 -1.22
CA ASN A 68 5.18 -33.33 -0.26
C ASN A 68 6.05 -34.51 -0.72
N SER A 69 5.50 -35.49 -1.46
CA SER A 69 6.29 -36.61 -1.98
C SER A 69 7.21 -36.18 -3.12
N ASP A 70 6.78 -35.25 -3.97
CA ASP A 70 7.58 -34.70 -5.05
C ASP A 70 8.74 -33.87 -4.45
N GLU A 71 8.45 -33.01 -3.47
CA GLU A 71 9.46 -32.22 -2.76
C GLU A 71 10.51 -33.12 -2.09
N GLN A 72 10.09 -34.19 -1.42
CA GLN A 72 11.00 -35.15 -0.82
C GLN A 72 11.84 -35.90 -1.86
N TYR A 73 11.26 -36.23 -3.02
CA TYR A 73 12.01 -36.81 -4.14
C TYR A 73 13.08 -35.83 -4.66
N TYR A 74 12.76 -34.54 -4.82
CA TYR A 74 13.73 -33.53 -5.24
C TYR A 74 14.89 -33.34 -4.27
N LEU A 75 14.59 -33.34 -2.97
CA LEU A 75 15.61 -33.17 -1.93
C LEU A 75 16.52 -34.40 -1.76
N THR A 76 16.16 -35.55 -2.33
CA THR A 76 16.91 -36.81 -2.13
C THR A 76 17.49 -37.43 -3.40
N SER A 77 17.03 -37.03 -4.59
CA SER A 77 17.43 -37.64 -5.87
C SER A 77 18.42 -36.79 -6.68
N ASP A 78 19.53 -37.40 -7.11
CA ASP A 78 20.50 -36.76 -8.03
C ASP A 78 19.96 -36.58 -9.45
N GLU A 79 19.00 -37.41 -9.85
CA GLU A 79 18.29 -37.23 -11.12
C GLU A 79 17.42 -35.98 -11.07
N ALA A 80 16.75 -35.75 -9.95
CA ALA A 80 15.89 -34.60 -9.75
C ALA A 80 16.68 -33.28 -9.68
N LEU A 81 17.85 -33.28 -9.04
CA LEU A 81 18.78 -32.14 -9.07
C LEU A 81 19.24 -31.82 -10.50
N ARG A 82 19.67 -32.84 -11.27
CA ARG A 82 20.05 -32.66 -12.68
C ARG A 82 18.88 -32.12 -13.52
N ALA A 83 17.66 -32.55 -13.22
CA ALA A 83 16.48 -32.03 -13.88
C ALA A 83 16.22 -30.56 -13.53
N ALA A 84 16.39 -30.15 -12.27
CA ALA A 84 16.23 -28.76 -11.85
C ALA A 84 17.29 -27.84 -12.48
N VAL A 85 18.55 -28.29 -12.57
CA VAL A 85 19.63 -27.58 -13.26
C VAL A 85 19.30 -27.41 -14.75
N GLY A 86 18.97 -28.51 -15.44
CA GLY A 86 18.64 -28.47 -16.87
C GLY A 86 17.39 -27.63 -17.18
N TYR A 87 16.43 -27.57 -16.26
CA TYR A 87 15.28 -26.68 -16.38
C TYR A 87 15.69 -25.22 -16.33
N ARG A 88 16.54 -24.85 -15.36
CA ARG A 88 17.03 -23.49 -15.20
C ARG A 88 17.82 -23.03 -16.43
N GLU A 89 18.73 -23.86 -16.93
CA GLU A 89 19.49 -23.58 -18.15
C GLU A 89 18.57 -23.45 -19.37
N SER A 90 17.54 -24.30 -19.46
CA SER A 90 16.55 -24.22 -20.55
C SER A 90 15.81 -22.88 -20.52
N LEU A 91 15.46 -22.34 -19.34
CA LEU A 91 14.82 -21.03 -19.25
C LEU A 91 15.74 -19.88 -19.70
N GLU A 92 17.03 -19.95 -19.38
CA GLU A 92 17.99 -18.90 -19.71
C GLU A 92 18.31 -18.83 -21.22
N THR A 93 18.07 -19.92 -21.95
CA THR A 93 18.29 -20.00 -23.40
C THR A 93 17.08 -19.63 -24.24
N LEU A 94 15.92 -19.37 -23.62
CA LEU A 94 14.68 -19.07 -24.35
C LEU A 94 14.74 -17.68 -25.00
N PRO A 95 14.59 -17.56 -26.33
CA PRO A 95 14.54 -16.27 -26.98
C PRO A 95 13.29 -15.50 -26.56
N GLY A 96 13.46 -14.21 -26.27
CA GLY A 96 12.36 -13.34 -25.90
C GLY A 96 11.93 -13.42 -24.44
N MET A 97 12.51 -14.33 -23.64
CA MET A 97 12.17 -14.53 -22.23
C MET A 97 13.42 -14.37 -21.35
N ILE A 98 13.34 -13.52 -20.34
CA ILE A 98 14.45 -13.28 -19.41
C ILE A 98 14.02 -13.75 -18.03
N PRO A 99 14.53 -14.89 -17.54
CA PRO A 99 14.24 -15.33 -16.18
C PRO A 99 15.02 -14.50 -15.17
N PHE A 100 14.38 -14.11 -14.08
CA PHE A 100 15.02 -13.39 -12.98
C PHE A 100 14.47 -13.86 -11.64
N GLU A 101 15.23 -13.66 -10.58
CA GLU A 101 14.80 -13.98 -9.22
C GLU A 101 14.63 -12.71 -8.39
N ALA A 102 13.61 -12.73 -7.54
CA ALA A 102 13.30 -11.67 -6.59
C ALA A 102 12.48 -12.25 -5.43
N GLN A 103 12.98 -13.34 -4.85
CA GLN A 103 12.28 -14.09 -3.81
C GLN A 103 12.51 -13.42 -2.46
N LEU A 104 11.41 -13.09 -1.78
CA LEU A 104 11.46 -12.59 -0.40
C LEU A 104 11.95 -13.70 0.53
N THR A 105 12.84 -13.34 1.45
CA THR A 105 13.41 -14.27 2.42
C THR A 105 13.58 -13.58 3.77
N SER A 106 13.41 -14.36 4.85
CA SER A 106 13.69 -13.89 6.21
C SER A 106 15.18 -14.01 6.49
N LEU A 107 15.83 -12.90 6.85
CA LEU A 107 17.23 -12.87 7.24
C LEU A 107 17.31 -12.73 8.76
N ARG A 108 17.33 -13.85 9.48
CA ARG A 108 17.45 -13.85 10.95
C ARG A 108 18.77 -13.24 11.36
N THR A 109 18.75 -12.17 12.14
CA THR A 109 19.97 -11.51 12.61
C THR A 109 20.46 -12.12 13.91
N THR A 110 21.75 -12.05 14.21
CA THR A 110 22.30 -12.38 15.53
C THR A 110 22.15 -11.22 16.52
N GLU A 111 22.22 -11.49 17.83
CA GLU A 111 22.03 -10.49 18.90
C GLU A 111 22.96 -9.27 18.80
N ASP A 112 24.14 -9.47 18.23
CA ASP A 112 25.19 -8.50 17.95
C ASP A 112 24.86 -7.52 16.80
N THR A 113 23.75 -7.72 16.08
CA THR A 113 23.26 -6.79 15.05
C THR A 113 22.44 -5.65 15.68
N ILE A 114 22.59 -4.42 15.14
CA ILE A 114 21.80 -3.24 15.52
C ILE A 114 20.30 -3.59 15.53
N ARG A 115 19.62 -3.24 16.63
CA ARG A 115 18.18 -3.46 16.78
C ARG A 115 17.40 -2.48 15.91
N MET A 116 16.74 -3.00 14.89
CA MET A 116 15.94 -2.24 13.95
C MET A 116 14.51 -2.00 14.45
N PRO A 117 13.88 -0.91 14.01
CA PRO A 117 12.45 -0.70 14.19
C PRO A 117 11.61 -1.83 13.56
N GLY A 118 10.42 -2.08 14.11
CA GLY A 118 9.53 -3.15 13.65
C GLY A 118 9.19 -3.12 12.15
N GLY A 119 9.24 -1.93 11.52
CA GLY A 119 8.97 -1.77 10.09
C GLY A 119 9.95 -2.51 9.17
N PHE A 120 11.12 -2.94 9.65
CA PHE A 120 12.14 -3.67 8.89
C PHE A 120 12.02 -5.20 9.04
N VAL A 121 11.25 -5.65 10.03
CA VAL A 121 11.11 -7.08 10.36
C VAL A 121 10.33 -7.78 9.25
N PHE A 122 10.78 -8.98 8.87
CA PHE A 122 10.10 -9.81 7.88
C PHE A 122 8.67 -10.14 8.31
N GLY A 123 7.73 -9.99 7.38
CA GLY A 123 6.30 -10.16 7.65
C GLY A 123 5.62 -8.91 8.20
N TYR A 124 6.33 -7.78 8.35
CA TYR A 124 5.69 -6.49 8.59
C TYR A 124 4.95 -6.02 7.33
N GLU A 125 3.64 -5.82 7.46
CA GLU A 125 2.82 -5.16 6.45
C GLU A 125 2.54 -3.72 6.93
N ASP A 126 2.75 -2.73 6.06
CA ASP A 126 2.60 -1.31 6.42
C ASP A 126 1.24 -1.04 7.10
N GLY A 127 1.29 -0.60 8.36
CA GLY A 127 0.11 -0.28 9.17
C GLY A 127 -0.46 -1.43 10.01
N GLN A 128 0.07 -2.65 9.92
CA GLN A 128 -0.25 -3.72 10.86
C GLN A 128 0.82 -3.78 11.97
N PRO A 129 0.44 -3.76 13.26
CA PRO A 129 1.41 -4.01 14.32
C PRO A 129 1.95 -5.44 14.17
N LEU A 130 3.26 -5.62 14.35
CA LEU A 130 3.82 -6.96 14.48
C LEU A 130 3.10 -7.70 15.62
N PRO A 131 2.79 -9.00 15.46
CA PRO A 131 2.25 -9.79 16.54
C PRO A 131 3.17 -9.72 17.77
N SER A 132 2.59 -9.66 18.96
CA SER A 132 3.34 -9.55 20.22
C SER A 132 4.36 -10.69 20.35
N GLY A 133 5.63 -10.34 20.63
CA GLY A 133 6.72 -11.32 20.76
C GLY A 133 7.43 -11.69 19.46
N VAL A 134 7.12 -11.00 18.36
CA VAL A 134 7.83 -11.05 17.08
C VAL A 134 8.86 -9.91 17.02
N ASP A 135 10.13 -10.25 16.82
CA ASP A 135 11.23 -9.31 16.64
C ASP A 135 12.17 -9.74 15.50
N GLN A 136 13.20 -8.95 15.21
CA GLN A 136 14.17 -9.25 14.16
C GLN A 136 14.98 -10.53 14.42
N TYR A 137 15.14 -10.95 15.68
CA TYR A 137 15.93 -12.14 16.02
C TYR A 137 15.12 -13.42 15.76
N ARG A 138 13.80 -13.38 15.97
CA ARG A 138 12.88 -14.48 15.70
C ARG A 138 12.41 -14.53 14.25
N SER A 139 11.99 -13.39 13.72
CA SER A 139 11.41 -13.30 12.37
C SER A 139 12.37 -12.83 11.30
N GLY A 140 13.54 -12.30 11.65
CA GLY A 140 14.51 -11.79 10.68
C GLY A 140 14.16 -10.42 10.12
N LEU A 141 15.12 -9.85 9.40
CA LEU A 141 14.94 -8.69 8.55
C LEU A 141 14.39 -9.13 7.19
N SER A 142 13.71 -8.21 6.51
CA SER A 142 13.21 -8.47 5.16
C SER A 142 14.35 -8.50 4.14
N GLY A 143 14.67 -9.68 3.64
CA GLY A 143 15.64 -9.90 2.58
C GLY A 143 14.97 -10.23 1.25
N MET A 144 15.72 -10.05 0.16
CA MET A 144 15.32 -10.48 -1.17
C MET A 144 16.53 -11.05 -1.91
N ARG A 145 16.40 -12.29 -2.40
CA ARG A 145 17.40 -12.91 -3.27
C ARG A 145 17.16 -12.45 -4.70
N VAL A 146 18.18 -11.86 -5.31
CA VAL A 146 18.10 -11.29 -6.66
C VAL A 146 19.15 -11.87 -7.59
N THR A 147 18.83 -12.05 -8.86
CA THR A 147 19.80 -12.39 -9.92
C THR A 147 20.52 -11.13 -10.44
N ALA A 148 21.67 -11.31 -11.11
CA ALA A 148 22.48 -10.20 -11.66
C ALA A 148 21.68 -9.29 -12.60
N ASN A 149 20.87 -9.89 -13.47
CA ASN A 149 20.03 -9.15 -14.42
C ASN A 149 18.93 -8.31 -13.77
N THR A 150 18.49 -8.64 -12.54
CA THR A 150 17.39 -7.93 -11.87
C THR A 150 17.68 -6.43 -11.72
N LEU A 151 18.93 -6.08 -11.45
CA LEU A 151 19.34 -4.69 -11.23
C LEU A 151 19.18 -3.84 -12.50
N GLU A 152 19.58 -4.39 -13.64
CA GLU A 152 19.48 -3.74 -14.94
C GLU A 152 18.04 -3.70 -15.46
N LEU A 153 17.33 -4.83 -15.36
CA LEU A 153 15.95 -4.98 -15.84
C LEU A 153 14.98 -3.96 -15.22
N PHE A 154 15.18 -3.61 -13.96
CA PHE A 154 14.33 -2.67 -13.23
C PHE A 154 14.97 -1.29 -13.03
N HIS A 155 16.10 -1.03 -13.70
CA HIS A 155 16.82 0.24 -13.64
C HIS A 155 17.00 0.79 -12.22
N LEU A 156 17.38 -0.10 -11.29
CA LEU A 156 17.58 0.29 -9.90
C LEU A 156 18.69 1.34 -9.81
N LYS A 157 18.58 2.25 -8.85
CA LYS A 157 19.53 3.36 -8.67
C LYS A 157 20.15 3.31 -7.29
N LEU A 158 21.44 3.62 -7.23
CA LEU A 158 22.19 3.72 -5.99
C LEU A 158 22.24 5.16 -5.51
N LEU A 159 22.02 5.35 -4.21
CA LEU A 159 22.41 6.54 -3.49
C LEU A 159 23.93 6.57 -3.27
N SER A 160 24.51 5.43 -2.91
CA SER A 160 25.94 5.29 -2.61
C SER A 160 26.46 3.87 -2.83
N GLY A 161 27.76 3.74 -3.07
CA GLY A 161 28.45 2.45 -3.22
C GLY A 161 28.31 1.85 -4.63
N ARG A 162 28.19 0.53 -4.70
CA ARG A 162 28.05 -0.23 -5.93
C ARG A 162 27.02 -1.34 -5.80
N PHE A 163 26.66 -1.93 -6.92
CA PHE A 163 25.85 -3.14 -6.97
C PHE A 163 26.70 -4.40 -6.66
N LEU A 164 26.00 -5.53 -6.51
CA LEU A 164 26.59 -6.85 -6.36
C LEU A 164 27.53 -7.17 -7.54
N SER A 165 28.72 -7.67 -7.23
CA SER A 165 29.68 -8.14 -8.23
C SER A 165 29.27 -9.51 -8.80
N GLU A 166 29.78 -9.89 -9.99
CA GLU A 166 29.53 -11.23 -10.55
C GLU A 166 30.03 -12.35 -9.62
N ASP A 167 31.14 -12.13 -8.91
CA ASP A 167 31.69 -13.07 -7.94
C ASP A 167 30.77 -13.27 -6.73
N SER A 168 29.88 -12.31 -6.43
CA SER A 168 28.92 -12.43 -5.32
C SER A 168 27.87 -13.50 -5.55
N TYR A 169 27.68 -13.92 -6.80
CA TYR A 169 26.77 -14.99 -7.15
C TYR A 169 27.39 -16.38 -6.96
N LEU A 170 28.64 -16.46 -6.52
CA LEU A 170 29.32 -17.69 -6.12
C LEU A 170 29.42 -17.71 -4.60
N TYR A 171 28.84 -18.73 -3.97
CA TYR A 171 28.92 -18.84 -2.52
C TYR A 171 30.17 -19.60 -2.08
N GLU A 172 30.87 -19.09 -1.08
CA GLU A 172 32.00 -19.76 -0.45
C GLU A 172 31.95 -19.54 1.06
N ALA A 173 31.99 -20.63 1.82
CA ALA A 173 31.98 -20.57 3.27
C ALA A 173 33.10 -19.70 3.82
N GLY A 174 32.76 -18.81 4.75
CA GLY A 174 33.70 -17.90 5.41
C GLY A 174 34.05 -16.65 4.61
N LYS A 175 33.61 -16.52 3.35
CA LYS A 175 33.68 -15.25 2.62
C LYS A 175 32.45 -14.38 2.91
N PRO A 176 32.62 -13.07 3.15
CA PRO A 176 31.49 -12.16 3.27
C PRO A 176 30.66 -12.11 1.99
N VAL A 177 29.34 -12.12 2.13
CA VAL A 177 28.39 -12.03 1.01
C VAL A 177 28.03 -10.57 0.81
N GLU A 178 28.19 -10.07 -0.41
CA GLU A 178 27.80 -8.69 -0.72
C GLU A 178 26.29 -8.49 -0.59
N ALA A 179 25.90 -7.37 0.00
CA ALA A 179 24.50 -6.97 0.17
C ALA A 179 24.30 -5.50 -0.23
N VAL A 180 23.16 -5.23 -0.87
CA VAL A 180 22.71 -3.88 -1.19
C VAL A 180 21.47 -3.57 -0.37
N LEU A 181 21.49 -2.46 0.36
CA LEU A 181 20.40 -2.09 1.27
C LEU A 181 19.41 -1.13 0.64
N GLY A 182 18.15 -1.25 1.02
CA GLY A 182 17.11 -0.27 0.72
C GLY A 182 17.38 1.10 1.36
N TYR A 183 16.78 2.14 0.80
CA TYR A 183 17.01 3.53 1.20
C TYR A 183 16.77 3.79 2.70
N ALA A 184 15.82 3.11 3.35
CA ALA A 184 15.52 3.32 4.77
C ALA A 184 16.65 2.86 5.70
N TYR A 185 17.53 1.95 5.25
CA TYR A 185 18.67 1.49 6.04
C TYR A 185 19.81 2.51 6.15
N ARG A 186 19.81 3.59 5.34
CA ARG A 186 20.85 4.64 5.37
C ARG A 186 21.00 5.35 6.72
N GLU A 187 19.98 5.27 7.56
CA GLU A 187 19.99 5.86 8.91
C GLU A 187 20.72 4.96 9.93
N PHE A 188 20.96 3.70 9.58
CA PHE A 188 21.54 2.69 10.47
C PHE A 188 22.87 2.12 9.98
N PHE A 189 23.09 2.09 8.66
CA PHE A 189 24.26 1.49 8.04
C PHE A 189 24.89 2.38 6.98
N GLN A 190 26.20 2.21 6.80
CA GLN A 190 27.01 2.80 5.75
C GLN A 190 27.64 1.71 4.87
N VAL A 191 28.10 2.11 3.68
CA VAL A 191 28.86 1.22 2.81
C VAL A 191 30.16 0.80 3.51
N GLY A 192 30.41 -0.50 3.60
CA GLY A 192 31.52 -1.10 4.34
C GLY A 192 31.11 -1.76 5.66
N ASP A 193 29.92 -1.47 6.18
CA ASP A 193 29.40 -2.12 7.39
C ASP A 193 29.09 -3.60 7.15
N THR A 194 29.05 -4.39 8.22
CA THR A 194 28.70 -5.81 8.17
C THR A 194 27.45 -6.13 8.99
N ILE A 195 26.65 -7.08 8.50
CA ILE A 195 25.45 -7.58 9.15
C ILE A 195 25.59 -9.09 9.30
N ARG A 196 25.46 -9.61 10.51
CA ARG A 196 25.51 -11.06 10.76
C ARG A 196 24.12 -11.66 10.73
N ILE A 197 23.94 -12.64 9.85
CA ILE A 197 22.69 -13.37 9.70
C ILE A 197 22.89 -14.86 9.98
N GLN A 198 21.84 -15.49 10.48
CA GLN A 198 21.73 -16.93 10.66
C GLN A 198 20.85 -17.47 9.53
N ALA A 199 21.46 -18.17 8.59
CA ALA A 199 20.77 -18.99 7.59
C ALA A 199 20.93 -20.48 7.97
N ALA A 200 21.09 -21.37 6.98
CA ALA A 200 21.56 -22.74 7.21
C ALA A 200 22.91 -22.75 7.96
N GLU A 201 23.71 -21.71 7.75
CA GLU A 201 24.92 -21.41 8.51
C GLU A 201 25.05 -19.90 8.79
N PRO A 202 25.93 -19.48 9.71
CA PRO A 202 26.21 -18.07 9.95
C PRO A 202 26.85 -17.44 8.70
N ILE A 203 26.26 -16.36 8.21
CA ILE A 203 26.75 -15.61 7.04
C ILE A 203 26.98 -14.15 7.46
N GLU A 204 28.14 -13.61 7.09
CA GLU A 204 28.43 -12.19 7.21
C GLU A 204 28.06 -11.49 5.91
N LEU A 205 27.11 -10.55 5.97
CA LEU A 205 26.76 -9.69 4.85
C LEU A 205 27.62 -8.43 4.88
N LEU A 206 28.27 -8.11 3.77
CA LEU A 206 29.01 -6.86 3.58
C LEU A 206 28.15 -5.85 2.82
N VAL A 207 27.88 -4.70 3.42
CA VAL A 207 27.11 -3.62 2.78
C VAL A 207 27.94 -2.96 1.70
N VAL A 208 27.66 -3.24 0.42
CA VAL A 208 28.40 -2.67 -0.72
C VAL A 208 27.69 -1.49 -1.39
N GLY A 209 26.39 -1.32 -1.14
CA GLY A 209 25.60 -0.25 -1.73
C GLY A 209 24.30 0.05 -0.99
N ILE A 210 23.77 1.25 -1.23
CA ILE A 210 22.48 1.70 -0.70
C ILE A 210 21.67 2.26 -1.87
N LEU A 211 20.43 1.82 -2.02
CA LEU A 211 19.50 2.27 -3.07
C LEU A 211 18.99 3.69 -2.82
N THR A 212 18.57 4.38 -3.89
CA THR A 212 17.79 5.61 -3.77
C THR A 212 16.38 5.33 -3.26
N ASP A 213 15.70 6.36 -2.77
CA ASP A 213 14.27 6.28 -2.52
C ASP A 213 13.52 5.94 -3.82
N SER A 214 12.32 5.38 -3.69
CA SER A 214 11.41 5.05 -4.81
C SER A 214 11.81 3.89 -5.72
N CYS A 215 12.81 3.09 -5.36
CA CYS A 215 13.06 1.81 -6.06
C CYS A 215 11.92 0.82 -5.78
N THR A 216 11.38 0.20 -6.83
CA THR A 216 10.29 -0.77 -6.73
C THR A 216 10.57 -2.00 -7.58
N LEU A 217 10.15 -3.17 -7.10
CA LEU A 217 10.29 -4.43 -7.81
C LEU A 217 8.96 -5.19 -7.80
N PRO A 218 8.51 -5.78 -8.92
CA PRO A 218 7.27 -6.55 -8.98
C PRO A 218 7.43 -7.88 -8.22
N THR A 219 6.60 -8.08 -7.19
CA THR A 219 6.59 -9.30 -6.37
C THR A 219 5.24 -10.02 -6.46
N ALA A 220 5.25 -11.34 -6.35
CA ALA A 220 4.02 -12.14 -6.39
C ALA A 220 3.07 -11.91 -5.22
N LEU A 221 3.59 -11.46 -4.07
CA LEU A 221 2.80 -11.33 -2.85
C LEU A 221 2.06 -9.98 -2.76
N PHE A 222 2.63 -8.89 -3.28
CA PHE A 222 2.10 -7.54 -3.02
C PHE A 222 2.13 -6.57 -4.22
N GLY A 223 2.34 -7.05 -5.45
CA GLY A 223 2.54 -6.17 -6.61
C GLY A 223 3.91 -5.48 -6.57
N PRO A 224 4.08 -4.25 -7.11
CA PRO A 224 5.34 -3.50 -6.98
C PRO A 224 5.59 -3.16 -5.51
N GLY A 225 6.47 -3.93 -4.87
CA GLY A 225 6.91 -3.70 -3.50
C GLY A 225 7.95 -2.58 -3.45
N SER A 226 7.83 -1.68 -2.47
CA SER A 226 8.92 -0.75 -2.16
C SER A 226 10.14 -1.53 -1.71
N MET A 227 11.31 -1.16 -2.23
CA MET A 227 12.59 -1.75 -1.84
C MET A 227 13.23 -1.03 -0.65
N ASP A 228 12.59 0.02 -0.11
CA ASP A 228 13.21 0.90 0.89
C ASP A 228 13.65 0.17 2.16
N ARG A 229 12.93 -0.90 2.57
CA ARG A 229 13.22 -1.69 3.77
C ARG A 229 13.71 -3.11 3.47
N LEU A 230 14.18 -3.37 2.26
CA LEU A 230 14.69 -4.68 1.84
C LEU A 230 16.21 -4.73 1.86
N ILE A 231 16.76 -5.89 2.18
CA ILE A 231 18.17 -6.24 2.01
C ILE A 231 18.28 -7.12 0.77
N LEU A 232 18.95 -6.64 -0.27
CA LEU A 232 19.21 -7.43 -1.47
C LEU A 232 20.46 -8.27 -1.28
N ILE A 233 20.32 -9.57 -1.48
CA ILE A 233 21.42 -10.53 -1.47
C ILE A 233 21.44 -11.30 -2.80
N PRO A 234 22.61 -11.80 -3.24
CA PRO A 234 22.71 -12.57 -4.46
C PRO A 234 21.89 -13.87 -4.37
N SER A 235 21.18 -14.19 -5.44
CA SER A 235 20.74 -15.56 -5.67
C SER A 235 21.89 -16.35 -6.27
N TYR A 236 22.56 -17.15 -5.44
CA TYR A 236 23.75 -17.90 -5.83
C TYR A 236 23.51 -18.77 -7.07
N ARG A 237 24.46 -18.76 -8.01
CA ARG A 237 24.47 -19.67 -9.17
C ARG A 237 25.07 -21.01 -8.79
N GLU A 238 26.09 -21.00 -7.93
CA GLU A 238 26.88 -22.16 -7.55
C GLU A 238 27.40 -22.04 -6.12
N MET A 239 27.57 -23.18 -5.45
CA MET A 239 28.19 -23.29 -4.13
C MET A 239 29.58 -23.91 -4.24
N ILE A 240 30.62 -23.13 -3.95
CA ILE A 240 32.02 -23.57 -3.93
C ILE A 240 32.30 -24.40 -2.67
N SER A 241 31.79 -23.95 -1.51
CA SER A 241 31.95 -24.63 -0.23
C SER A 241 30.85 -24.24 0.76
N CYS A 242 30.57 -25.11 1.73
CA CYS A 242 29.64 -24.88 2.86
C CYS A 242 30.22 -25.48 4.15
N VAL A 243 29.83 -24.98 5.32
CA VAL A 243 30.10 -25.58 6.64
C VAL A 243 28.95 -26.51 7.04
N SER A 244 27.72 -26.16 6.65
CA SER A 244 26.55 -27.02 6.77
C SER A 244 26.72 -28.32 5.97
N HIS A 245 25.91 -29.33 6.30
CA HIS A 245 25.93 -30.65 5.65
C HIS A 245 27.31 -31.34 5.62
N LYS A 246 28.16 -31.07 6.62
CA LYS A 246 29.54 -31.62 6.72
C LYS A 246 30.41 -31.27 5.50
N GLY A 247 30.13 -30.16 4.83
CA GLY A 247 30.85 -29.73 3.63
C GLY A 247 30.38 -30.36 2.33
N ASP A 248 29.28 -31.14 2.35
CA ASP A 248 28.66 -31.63 1.12
C ASP A 248 27.82 -30.52 0.47
N THR A 249 28.38 -29.92 -0.58
CA THR A 249 27.71 -28.87 -1.36
C THR A 249 26.49 -29.41 -2.11
N THR A 250 26.38 -30.73 -2.33
CA THR A 250 25.28 -31.35 -3.08
C THR A 250 23.94 -31.16 -2.38
N GLU A 251 23.89 -31.40 -1.07
CA GLU A 251 22.65 -31.26 -0.30
C GLU A 251 22.18 -29.80 -0.26
N TYR A 252 23.13 -28.86 -0.08
CA TYR A 252 22.84 -27.43 -0.17
C TYR A 252 22.35 -27.03 -1.57
N MET A 253 22.97 -27.57 -2.62
CA MET A 253 22.57 -27.32 -4.00
C MET A 253 21.15 -27.81 -4.28
N ARG A 254 20.70 -28.92 -3.68
CA ARG A 254 19.29 -29.37 -3.79
C ARG A 254 18.33 -28.33 -3.22
N GLU A 255 18.59 -27.81 -2.02
CA GLU A 255 17.76 -26.76 -1.42
C GLU A 255 17.78 -25.45 -2.23
N LEU A 256 18.96 -25.08 -2.75
CA LEU A 256 19.12 -23.90 -3.60
C LEU A 256 18.29 -24.03 -4.88
N TYR A 257 18.44 -25.13 -5.62
CA TYR A 257 17.76 -25.33 -6.89
C TYR A 257 16.26 -25.52 -6.72
N MET A 258 15.80 -26.13 -5.62
CA MET A 258 14.39 -26.17 -5.25
C MET A 258 13.75 -24.77 -5.20
N ASN A 259 14.44 -23.81 -4.60
CA ASN A 259 13.97 -22.42 -4.57
C ASN A 259 14.00 -21.75 -5.95
N LYS A 260 14.95 -22.15 -6.82
CA LYS A 260 15.13 -21.60 -8.18
C LYS A 260 14.14 -22.13 -9.21
N MET A 261 13.35 -23.15 -8.89
CA MET A 261 12.36 -23.72 -9.80
C MET A 261 11.16 -22.81 -10.05
N ASN A 262 10.97 -21.79 -9.21
CA ASN A 262 9.86 -20.84 -9.30
C ASN A 262 10.34 -19.41 -9.63
N PRO A 263 11.02 -19.16 -10.76
CA PRO A 263 11.53 -17.84 -11.08
C PRO A 263 10.42 -16.91 -11.57
N TYR A 264 10.73 -15.63 -11.64
CA TYR A 264 9.98 -14.68 -12.44
C TYR A 264 10.47 -14.69 -13.88
N LEU A 265 9.57 -14.42 -14.81
CA LEU A 265 9.84 -14.39 -16.24
C LEU A 265 9.42 -13.07 -16.83
N LEU A 266 10.37 -12.32 -17.40
CA LEU A 266 10.10 -11.12 -18.17
C LEU A 266 10.01 -11.48 -19.66
N LEU A 267 8.88 -11.18 -20.29
CA LEU A 267 8.69 -11.29 -21.73
C LEU A 267 9.11 -9.99 -22.41
N THR A 268 10.16 -10.07 -23.22
CA THR A 268 10.58 -8.97 -24.11
C THR A 268 9.80 -8.95 -25.42
N ASP A 269 9.23 -10.09 -25.82
CA ASP A 269 8.29 -10.21 -26.92
C ASP A 269 6.92 -10.65 -26.40
N ASN A 270 5.93 -9.76 -26.52
CA ASN A 270 4.56 -10.01 -26.05
C ASN A 270 3.75 -10.91 -27.00
N LEU A 271 4.31 -11.32 -28.15
CA LEU A 271 3.64 -12.20 -29.11
C LEU A 271 3.75 -13.69 -28.74
N VAL A 272 4.66 -14.05 -27.84
CA VAL A 272 4.87 -15.44 -27.42
C VAL A 272 4.05 -15.74 -26.18
N ASP A 273 3.18 -16.76 -26.24
CA ASP A 273 2.51 -17.30 -25.06
C ASP A 273 3.50 -18.17 -24.26
N PRO A 274 3.93 -17.74 -23.05
CA PRO A 274 4.89 -18.50 -22.25
C PRO A 274 4.34 -19.87 -21.85
N SER A 275 3.03 -20.05 -21.80
CA SER A 275 2.38 -21.29 -21.33
C SER A 275 2.75 -22.48 -22.19
N ASN A 276 2.73 -22.32 -23.52
CA ASN A 276 3.03 -23.41 -24.45
C ASN A 276 4.51 -23.81 -24.41
N VAL A 277 5.40 -22.82 -24.33
CA VAL A 277 6.85 -23.04 -24.28
C VAL A 277 7.25 -23.73 -22.98
N LEU A 278 6.76 -23.22 -21.84
CA LEU A 278 7.13 -23.71 -20.52
C LEU A 278 6.54 -25.09 -20.23
N THR A 279 5.31 -25.37 -20.67
CA THR A 279 4.70 -26.70 -20.51
C THR A 279 5.54 -27.77 -21.22
N GLY A 280 6.09 -27.46 -22.39
CA GLY A 280 6.95 -28.37 -23.13
C GLY A 280 8.33 -28.62 -22.48
N ILE A 281 8.84 -27.67 -21.69
CA ILE A 281 10.07 -27.87 -20.90
C ILE A 281 9.76 -28.70 -19.65
N ILE A 282 8.73 -28.31 -18.89
CA ILE A 282 8.34 -28.97 -17.64
C ILE A 282 7.98 -30.44 -17.86
N ALA A 283 7.23 -30.74 -18.93
CA ALA A 283 6.88 -32.11 -19.30
C ALA A 283 8.11 -32.97 -19.65
N ARG A 284 9.15 -32.41 -20.25
CA ARG A 284 10.39 -33.14 -20.57
C ARG A 284 11.23 -33.46 -19.33
N MET A 285 11.16 -32.59 -18.34
CA MET A 285 11.95 -32.70 -17.12
C MET A 285 11.22 -33.45 -16.00
N GLY A 286 9.97 -33.89 -16.23
CA GLY A 286 9.19 -34.69 -15.29
C GLY A 286 8.61 -33.91 -14.11
N PHE A 287 8.52 -32.57 -14.21
CA PHE A 287 7.95 -31.74 -13.14
C PHE A 287 6.42 -31.82 -13.09
N GLY A 288 5.87 -31.43 -11.92
CA GLY A 288 4.44 -31.30 -11.68
C GLY A 288 3.73 -30.22 -12.50
N ALA A 289 2.48 -29.94 -12.17
CA ALA A 289 1.67 -28.98 -12.91
C ALA A 289 2.27 -27.56 -12.85
N LEU A 290 2.28 -26.87 -14.00
CA LEU A 290 2.73 -25.50 -14.11
C LEU A 290 1.58 -24.54 -13.84
N ARG A 291 1.80 -23.61 -12.90
CA ARG A 291 0.96 -22.44 -12.71
C ARG A 291 1.72 -21.17 -13.11
N LEU A 292 1.17 -20.44 -14.07
CA LEU A 292 1.68 -19.13 -14.48
C LEU A 292 0.76 -18.04 -13.95
N THR A 293 1.31 -17.21 -13.06
CA THR A 293 0.57 -16.08 -12.49
C THR A 293 1.10 -14.77 -13.10
N PRO A 294 0.32 -14.05 -13.92
CA PRO A 294 0.76 -12.75 -14.45
C PRO A 294 0.86 -11.73 -13.31
N LEU A 295 2.03 -11.12 -13.14
CA LEU A 295 2.27 -10.02 -12.20
C LEU A 295 2.09 -8.66 -12.85
N VAL A 296 2.58 -8.55 -14.08
CA VAL A 296 2.45 -7.37 -14.93
C VAL A 296 2.12 -7.90 -16.31
N ARG A 297 0.97 -7.57 -16.89
CA ARG A 297 0.68 -7.91 -18.28
C ARG A 297 0.82 -6.67 -19.15
N ALA A 298 1.82 -6.67 -20.04
CA ALA A 298 1.79 -5.78 -21.19
C ALA A 298 0.63 -6.27 -22.08
N GLY A 299 -0.44 -5.48 -22.12
CA GLY A 299 -1.76 -5.92 -22.61
C GLY A 299 -2.91 -5.62 -21.65
N LEU A 300 -2.62 -5.14 -20.43
CA LEU A 300 -3.61 -4.53 -19.55
C LEU A 300 -4.16 -3.20 -20.10
N GLU A 301 -4.01 -2.84 -21.37
CA GLU A 301 -4.63 -1.62 -21.92
C GLU A 301 -6.16 -1.64 -21.78
N THR A 302 -6.77 -2.82 -21.95
CA THR A 302 -8.21 -3.03 -21.73
C THR A 302 -8.57 -2.90 -20.25
N LEU A 303 -7.79 -3.46 -19.33
CA LEU A 303 -8.01 -3.29 -17.89
C LEU A 303 -7.60 -1.89 -17.38
N ARG A 304 -6.69 -1.19 -18.06
CA ARG A 304 -6.28 0.20 -17.78
C ARG A 304 -7.31 1.17 -18.31
N SER A 305 -7.92 0.91 -19.47
CA SER A 305 -9.03 1.68 -20.00
C SER A 305 -10.30 1.43 -19.18
N ALA A 306 -10.60 0.19 -18.82
CA ALA A 306 -11.69 -0.16 -17.90
C ALA A 306 -11.45 0.40 -16.49
N SER A 307 -10.21 0.36 -15.98
CA SER A 307 -9.84 0.97 -14.69
C SER A 307 -9.89 2.50 -14.76
N ARG A 308 -9.44 3.13 -15.85
CA ARG A 308 -9.60 4.59 -16.05
C ARG A 308 -11.06 5.00 -16.16
N GLN A 309 -11.87 4.21 -16.86
CA GLN A 309 -13.29 4.44 -17.01
C GLN A 309 -14.01 4.23 -15.68
N ASN A 310 -13.69 3.17 -14.95
CA ASN A 310 -14.19 2.92 -13.60
C ASN A 310 -13.74 4.00 -12.62
N LEU A 311 -12.49 4.44 -12.67
CA LEU A 311 -11.98 5.57 -11.88
C LEU A 311 -12.73 6.85 -12.22
N SER A 312 -12.90 7.16 -13.51
CA SER A 312 -13.64 8.35 -13.94
C SER A 312 -15.11 8.29 -13.54
N LEU A 313 -15.74 7.12 -13.60
CA LEU A 313 -17.12 6.90 -13.15
C LEU A 313 -17.23 7.00 -11.64
N THR A 314 -16.30 6.41 -10.88
CA THR A 314 -16.21 6.52 -9.43
C THR A 314 -16.00 7.97 -9.02
N PHE A 315 -15.07 8.70 -9.65
CA PHE A 315 -14.90 10.14 -9.41
C PHE A 315 -16.14 10.95 -9.80
N GLY A 316 -16.80 10.61 -10.91
CA GLY A 316 -18.05 11.25 -11.33
C GLY A 316 -19.18 11.04 -10.32
N LEU A 317 -19.39 9.81 -9.87
CA LEU A 317 -20.33 9.46 -8.80
C LEU A 317 -19.95 10.14 -7.49
N ILE A 318 -18.65 10.27 -7.20
CA ILE A 318 -18.14 10.93 -6.01
C ILE A 318 -18.52 12.41 -6.02
N ILE A 319 -18.24 13.11 -7.12
CA ILE A 319 -18.57 14.52 -7.29
C ILE A 319 -20.08 14.73 -7.24
N LEU A 320 -20.86 13.83 -7.86
CA LEU A 320 -22.32 13.90 -7.86
C LEU A 320 -22.90 13.71 -6.45
N ALA A 321 -22.50 12.66 -5.74
CA ALA A 321 -22.95 12.39 -4.38
C ALA A 321 -22.53 13.51 -3.41
N PHE A 322 -21.33 14.08 -3.60
CA PHE A 322 -20.89 15.26 -2.86
C PHE A 322 -21.77 16.48 -3.15
N GLY A 323 -22.08 16.76 -4.41
CA GLY A 323 -22.94 17.87 -4.81
C GLY A 323 -24.34 17.76 -4.21
N VAL A 324 -24.97 16.58 -4.29
CA VAL A 324 -26.29 16.30 -3.70
C VAL A 324 -26.28 16.49 -2.19
N SER A 325 -25.22 16.01 -1.53
CA SER A 325 -25.02 16.15 -0.08
C SER A 325 -24.95 17.61 0.37
N LEU A 326 -24.14 18.43 -0.31
CA LEU A 326 -24.03 19.86 0.00
C LEU A 326 -25.34 20.60 -0.29
N PHE A 327 -26.04 20.24 -1.36
CA PHE A 327 -27.33 20.80 -1.70
C PHE A 327 -28.41 20.49 -0.65
N ALA A 328 -28.43 19.26 -0.11
CA ALA A 328 -29.35 18.88 0.96
C ALA A 328 -29.11 19.72 2.23
N VAL A 329 -27.84 19.90 2.63
CA VAL A 329 -27.45 20.76 3.76
C VAL A 329 -27.90 22.21 3.52
N ALA A 330 -27.60 22.77 2.35
CA ALA A 330 -27.98 24.14 2.00
C ALA A 330 -29.50 24.34 2.03
N THR A 331 -30.27 23.36 1.53
CA THR A 331 -31.73 23.38 1.52
C THR A 331 -32.29 23.34 2.94
N LEU A 332 -31.76 22.45 3.79
CA LEU A 332 -32.18 22.33 5.19
C LEU A 332 -31.94 23.62 5.98
N VAL A 333 -30.76 24.23 5.83
CA VAL A 333 -30.46 25.51 6.47
C VAL A 333 -31.36 26.63 5.91
N GLY A 334 -31.60 26.65 4.59
CA GLY A 334 -32.48 27.62 3.96
C GLY A 334 -33.93 27.52 4.42
N VAL A 335 -34.47 26.30 4.55
CA VAL A 335 -35.83 26.07 5.09
C VAL A 335 -35.94 26.62 6.51
N LYS A 336 -34.95 26.35 7.37
CA LYS A 336 -34.94 26.88 8.73
C LYS A 336 -34.88 28.40 8.78
N LEU A 337 -34.02 29.00 7.94
CA LEU A 337 -33.93 30.44 7.87
C LEU A 337 -35.31 31.03 7.60
N ARG A 338 -36.06 30.44 6.66
CA ARG A 338 -37.42 30.87 6.30
C ARG A 338 -38.44 30.65 7.40
N THR A 339 -38.39 29.53 8.12
CA THR A 339 -39.33 29.26 9.21
C THR A 339 -39.11 30.20 10.39
N GLU A 340 -37.87 30.60 10.67
CA GLU A 340 -37.50 31.49 11.77
C GLU A 340 -37.39 32.97 11.37
N LEU A 341 -37.72 33.34 10.13
CA LEU A 341 -37.68 34.73 9.64
C LEU A 341 -38.40 35.71 10.57
N ARG A 342 -39.55 35.30 11.12
CA ARG A 342 -40.34 36.12 12.07
C ARG A 342 -39.59 36.39 13.36
N ALA A 343 -38.89 35.39 13.90
CA ALA A 343 -38.06 35.56 15.09
C ALA A 343 -36.85 36.47 14.80
N TYR A 344 -36.23 36.31 13.63
CA TYR A 344 -35.14 37.18 13.20
C TYR A 344 -35.59 38.62 12.95
N ALA A 345 -36.80 38.84 12.42
CA ALA A 345 -37.40 40.16 12.26
C ALA A 345 -37.51 40.91 13.59
N ILE A 346 -37.95 40.22 14.65
CA ILE A 346 -38.04 40.78 16.02
C ILE A 346 -36.65 41.16 16.56
N TYR A 347 -35.62 40.35 16.28
CA TYR A 347 -34.25 40.70 16.68
C TYR A 347 -33.72 41.94 15.96
N VAL A 348 -34.02 42.08 14.67
CA VAL A 348 -33.64 43.27 13.89
C VAL A 348 -34.41 44.50 14.38
N SER A 349 -35.72 44.38 14.63
CA SER A 349 -36.55 45.51 15.09
C SER A 349 -36.20 45.99 16.51
N THR A 350 -35.67 45.11 17.35
CA THR A 350 -35.12 45.45 18.68
C THR A 350 -33.68 46.00 18.62
N GLY A 351 -33.15 46.25 17.42
CA GLY A 351 -31.84 46.90 17.21
C GLY A 351 -30.64 45.95 17.12
N SER A 352 -30.85 44.64 16.95
CA SER A 352 -29.73 43.71 16.76
C SER A 352 -29.11 43.84 15.37
N LYS A 353 -27.78 43.89 15.31
CA LYS A 353 -27.03 43.87 14.04
C LYS A 353 -27.21 42.51 13.33
N LEU A 354 -27.37 42.53 12.01
CA LEU A 354 -27.45 41.33 11.16
C LEU A 354 -26.27 40.37 11.36
N SER A 355 -25.07 40.90 11.65
CA SER A 355 -23.87 40.09 11.95
C SER A 355 -24.02 39.21 13.20
N ARG A 356 -24.89 39.59 14.15
CA ARG A 356 -25.17 38.80 15.36
C ARG A 356 -26.11 37.63 15.06
N ILE A 357 -27.09 37.83 14.18
CA ILE A 357 -27.99 36.77 13.68
C ILE A 357 -27.20 35.77 12.85
N ALA A 358 -26.31 36.29 12.01
CA ALA A 358 -25.34 35.51 11.27
C ALA A 358 -24.47 34.65 12.21
N GLY A 359 -23.85 35.25 13.23
CA GLY A 359 -23.05 34.51 14.22
C GLY A 359 -23.85 33.45 15.00
N PHE A 360 -25.15 33.68 15.24
CA PHE A 360 -26.02 32.70 15.88
C PHE A 360 -26.21 31.44 15.03
N LEU A 361 -26.55 31.60 13.75
CA LEU A 361 -26.71 30.49 12.80
C LEU A 361 -25.39 29.74 12.59
N ALA A 362 -24.28 30.45 12.49
CA ALA A 362 -22.95 29.84 12.42
C ALA A 362 -22.65 28.99 13.67
N ALA A 363 -22.91 29.51 14.87
CA ALA A 363 -22.69 28.78 16.12
C ALA A 363 -23.56 27.52 16.22
N GLU A 364 -24.79 27.60 15.73
CA GLU A 364 -25.74 26.49 15.74
C GLU A 364 -25.31 25.34 14.80
N ILE A 365 -24.87 25.67 13.59
CA ILE A 365 -24.27 24.70 12.65
C ILE A 365 -23.00 24.09 13.27
N GLY A 366 -22.14 24.92 13.86
CA GLY A 366 -20.89 24.48 14.50
C GLY A 366 -21.12 23.49 15.65
N ILE A 367 -22.13 23.73 16.49
CA ILE A 367 -22.50 22.83 17.59
C ILE A 367 -22.97 21.47 17.08
N LEU A 368 -23.60 21.40 15.90
CA LEU A 368 -24.08 20.14 15.32
C LEU A 368 -23.00 19.34 14.62
N ILE A 369 -21.96 20.00 14.13
CA ILE A 369 -20.83 19.34 13.46
C ILE A 369 -20.02 18.47 14.42
N VAL A 370 -19.85 18.89 15.67
CA VAL A 370 -19.07 18.14 16.66
C VAL A 370 -19.69 16.75 16.95
N PRO A 371 -20.96 16.64 17.37
CA PRO A 371 -21.57 15.33 17.61
C PRO A 371 -21.72 14.53 16.31
N SER A 372 -21.97 15.17 15.16
CA SER A 372 -22.02 14.44 13.89
C SER A 372 -20.66 13.82 13.56
N ALA A 373 -19.56 14.57 13.75
CA ALA A 373 -18.21 14.09 13.48
C ALA A 373 -17.84 12.92 14.41
N CYS A 374 -18.23 12.97 15.68
CA CYS A 374 -18.05 11.86 16.62
C CYS A 374 -18.80 10.60 16.17
N ILE A 375 -20.06 10.74 15.72
CA ILE A 375 -20.86 9.62 15.24
C ILE A 375 -20.29 9.08 13.92
N SER A 376 -19.88 9.95 12.99
CA SER A 376 -19.20 9.53 11.75
C SER A 376 -17.92 8.78 12.02
N LEU A 377 -17.10 9.22 12.97
CA LEU A 377 -15.88 8.50 13.37
C LEU A 377 -16.21 7.11 13.94
N ALA A 378 -17.29 6.99 14.72
CA ALA A 378 -17.74 5.70 15.24
C ALA A 378 -18.21 4.75 14.12
N LEU A 379 -18.91 5.28 13.10
CA LEU A 379 -19.33 4.53 11.92
C LEU A 379 -18.15 4.09 11.04
N LEU A 380 -17.06 4.85 11.04
CA LEU A 380 -15.84 4.53 10.28
C LEU A 380 -14.91 3.55 11.01
N ARG A 381 -15.18 3.22 12.27
CA ARG A 381 -14.36 2.29 13.06
C ARG A 381 -14.12 0.92 12.41
N PRO A 382 -15.09 0.29 11.72
CA PRO A 382 -14.87 -0.96 11.00
C PRO A 382 -13.85 -0.85 9.86
N ALA A 383 -13.51 0.36 9.39
CA ALA A 383 -12.49 0.56 8.37
C ALA A 383 -11.05 0.59 8.94
N PHE A 384 -10.88 0.66 10.27
CA PHE A 384 -9.55 0.78 10.90
C PHE A 384 -8.62 -0.45 10.69
N PRO A 385 -9.12 -1.69 10.60
CA PRO A 385 -8.28 -2.86 10.29
C PRO A 385 -7.58 -2.79 8.93
N TYR A 386 -8.06 -1.95 8.00
CA TYR A 386 -7.49 -1.77 6.65
C TYR A 386 -6.37 -0.72 6.61
N GLY A 387 -5.66 -0.49 7.72
CA GLY A 387 -4.49 0.42 7.78
C GLY A 387 -4.82 1.91 7.98
N TYR A 388 -6.07 2.26 8.26
CA TYR A 388 -6.49 3.65 8.47
C TYR A 388 -6.48 4.02 9.96
N HIS A 389 -5.30 4.40 10.47
CA HIS A 389 -5.16 4.83 11.85
C HIS A 389 -5.79 6.20 12.14
N LEU A 390 -6.25 6.38 13.38
CA LEU A 390 -6.88 7.61 13.90
C LEU A 390 -6.11 8.91 13.57
N PRO A 391 -4.77 8.97 13.69
CA PRO A 391 -4.01 10.20 13.40
C PRO A 391 -4.11 10.66 11.94
N PHE A 392 -4.33 9.73 11.01
CA PHE A 392 -4.50 10.05 9.59
C PHE A 392 -5.93 10.50 9.24
N LEU A 393 -6.93 9.98 9.97
CA LEU A 393 -8.34 10.28 9.72
C LEU A 393 -8.77 11.62 10.32
N LEU A 394 -8.22 12.00 11.48
CA LEU A 394 -8.60 13.22 12.20
C LEU A 394 -8.45 14.52 11.37
N PRO A 395 -7.30 14.79 10.73
CA PRO A 395 -7.16 15.99 9.88
C PRO A 395 -8.13 16.00 8.69
N ARG A 396 -8.47 14.81 8.17
CA ARG A 396 -9.37 14.66 7.03
C ARG A 396 -10.82 14.90 7.43
N LEU A 397 -11.25 14.30 8.54
CA LEU A 397 -12.56 14.57 9.12
C LEU A 397 -12.71 16.06 9.45
N ALA A 398 -11.67 16.71 9.99
CA ALA A 398 -11.67 18.15 10.24
C ALA A 398 -11.83 18.96 8.95
N SER A 399 -11.16 18.59 7.86
CA SER A 399 -11.31 19.25 6.56
C SER A 399 -12.73 19.11 5.99
N VAL A 400 -13.32 17.92 6.11
CA VAL A 400 -14.70 17.64 5.68
C VAL A 400 -15.70 18.43 6.53
N CYS A 401 -15.49 18.48 7.85
CA CYS A 401 -16.30 19.30 8.75
C CYS A 401 -16.26 20.78 8.37
N GLY A 402 -15.08 21.31 8.02
CA GLY A 402 -14.93 22.67 7.52
C GLY A 402 -15.70 22.93 6.23
N LEU A 403 -15.68 21.98 5.27
CA LEU A 403 -16.44 22.08 4.03
C LEU A 403 -17.96 22.06 4.26
N VAL A 404 -18.45 21.13 5.09
CA VAL A 404 -19.87 21.04 5.44
C VAL A 404 -20.32 22.30 6.17
N PHE A 405 -19.51 22.84 7.08
CA PHE A 405 -19.76 24.12 7.74
C PHE A 405 -19.92 25.25 6.73
N LEU A 406 -18.95 25.41 5.82
CA LEU A 406 -18.98 26.47 4.80
C LEU A 406 -20.20 26.34 3.88
N ALA A 407 -20.55 25.12 3.47
CA ALA A 407 -21.70 24.87 2.61
C ALA A 407 -23.04 25.15 3.30
N GLY A 408 -23.17 24.90 4.60
CA GLY A 408 -24.34 25.32 5.38
C GLY A 408 -24.35 26.82 5.65
N TRP A 409 -23.18 27.40 5.89
CA TRP A 409 -23.03 28.80 6.28
C TRP A 409 -23.23 29.80 5.13
N LEU A 410 -22.65 29.50 3.96
CA LEU A 410 -22.62 30.43 2.83
C LEU A 410 -24.02 30.83 2.29
N PRO A 411 -24.99 29.89 2.12
CA PRO A 411 -26.35 30.24 1.72
C PRO A 411 -27.06 31.09 2.78
N ALA A 412 -26.91 30.72 4.05
CA ALA A 412 -27.50 31.48 5.17
C ALA A 412 -26.95 32.92 5.21
N PHE A 413 -25.64 33.09 5.07
CA PHE A 413 -25.01 34.39 5.04
C PHE A 413 -25.49 35.26 3.86
N ARG A 414 -25.61 34.67 2.66
CA ARG A 414 -26.12 35.36 1.47
C ARG A 414 -27.58 35.79 1.61
N GLU A 415 -28.43 34.96 2.21
CA GLU A 415 -29.82 35.32 2.46
C GLU A 415 -29.93 36.41 3.53
N ILE A 416 -29.18 36.31 4.63
CA ILE A 416 -29.20 37.32 5.72
C ILE A 416 -28.71 38.68 5.23
N THR A 417 -27.69 38.74 4.38
CA THR A 417 -27.17 40.00 3.83
C THR A 417 -28.12 40.65 2.82
N LYS A 418 -29.06 39.88 2.25
CA LYS A 418 -30.12 40.38 1.36
C LYS A 418 -31.40 40.78 2.09
N LEU A 419 -31.55 40.46 3.38
CA LEU A 419 -32.71 40.87 4.16
C LEU A 419 -32.73 42.40 4.31
N ASN A 420 -33.60 43.04 3.55
CA ASN A 420 -33.85 44.47 3.67
C ASN A 420 -34.85 44.69 4.82
N VAL A 421 -34.56 45.60 5.74
CA VAL A 421 -35.42 45.84 6.93
C VAL A 421 -36.85 46.22 6.51
N ALA A 422 -36.99 46.89 5.35
CA ALA A 422 -38.28 47.28 4.78
C ALA A 422 -39.12 46.13 4.20
N SER A 423 -38.54 44.94 3.94
CA SER A 423 -39.28 43.77 3.44
C SER A 423 -39.73 42.80 4.55
N LEU A 424 -39.45 43.14 5.80
CA LEU A 424 -39.76 42.33 7.00
C LEU A 424 -40.85 42.96 7.88
N MET A 425 -41.19 44.22 7.66
CA MET A 425 -42.38 44.91 8.17
C MET A 425 -43.51 44.79 7.16
#